data_AF-F2I3H9-F1
#
_entry.id   AF-F2I3H9-F1
#
_cell.length_a   1.000
_cell.length_b   1.000
_cell.length_c   1.000
_cell.angle_alpha   90.00
_cell.angle_beta   90.00
_cell.angle_gamma   90.00
#
_symmetry.space_group_name_H-M   'P 1'
#
loop_
_entity.id
_entity.type
_entity.pdbx_description
1 polymer ?
#
loop_
_entity_poly.entity_id
_entity_poly.type
_entity_poly.pdbx_seq_one_letter_code
_entity_poly.pdbx_strand_id
1 'polypeptide(L)' 'MFSSSIVGKFILVGFTWSFCYHLLNGLRHLFWDMGYGYEIKTANFSGIFVLTSSFLLTIILWVVS' A
#
# COMPACT_ATOMS: atom_id res chain seq x y z
N MET A 1 -7.43 18.34 -17.63
CA MET A 1 -6.41 19.39 -17.39
C MET A 1 -5.55 19.09 -16.15
N PHE A 2 -6.12 18.69 -15.01
CA PHE A 2 -5.32 18.33 -13.82
C PHE A 2 -4.52 17.02 -13.98
N SER A 3 -5.16 15.93 -14.42
CA SER A 3 -4.53 14.59 -14.57
C SER A 3 -3.45 14.51 -15.66
N SER A 4 -3.36 15.52 -16.53
CA SER A 4 -2.34 15.60 -17.59
C SER A 4 -1.08 16.36 -17.12
N SER A 5 -1.18 17.11 -16.03
CA SER A 5 -0.06 17.88 -15.48
C SER A 5 0.87 17.00 -14.64
N ILE A 6 2.17 17.34 -14.62
CA ILE A 6 3.17 16.59 -13.82
C ILE A 6 2.82 16.59 -12.33
N VAL A 7 2.35 17.73 -11.81
CA VAL A 7 1.95 17.90 -10.41
C VAL A 7 0.69 17.10 -10.10
N GLY A 8 -0.32 17.13 -10.98
CA GLY A 8 -1.54 16.35 -10.81
C GLY A 8 -1.28 14.85 -10.82
N LYS A 9 -0.39 14.37 -11.72
CA LYS A 9 0.04 12.97 -11.73
C LYS A 9 0.77 12.58 -10.45
N PHE A 10 1.69 13.41 -9.96
CA PHE A 10 2.40 13.15 -8.71
C PHE A 10 1.44 13.02 -7.51
N ILE A 11 0.49 13.94 -7.38
CA ILE A 11 -0.53 13.90 -6.32
C ILE A 11 -1.38 12.64 -6.44
N LEU A 12 -1.82 12.28 -7.65
CA LEU A 12 -2.62 11.09 -7.88
C LEU A 12 -1.83 9.81 -7.55
N VAL A 13 -0.56 9.70 -7.94
CA VAL A 13 0.31 8.56 -7.59
C VAL A 13 0.44 8.44 -6.07
N GLY A 14 0.74 9.54 -5.39
CA GLY A 14 0.86 9.56 -3.92
C GLY A 14 -0.44 9.19 -3.21
N PHE A 15 -1.58 9.64 -3.74
CA PHE A 15 -2.91 9.26 -3.25
C PHE A 15 -3.18 7.76 -3.46
N THR A 16 -2.93 7.23 -4.66
CA THR A 16 -3.07 5.80 -4.95
C THR A 16 -2.18 4.97 -4.04
N TRP A 17 -0.92 5.37 -3.83
CA TRP A 17 -0.01 4.65 -2.96
C TRP A 17 -0.48 4.65 -1.50
N SER A 18 -0.90 5.82 -0.99
CA SER A 18 -1.45 5.94 0.36
C SER A 18 -2.67 5.04 0.56
N PHE A 19 -3.56 4.98 -0.44
CA PHE A 19 -4.73 4.11 -0.43
C PHE A 19 -4.35 2.62 -0.45
N CYS A 20 -3.45 2.21 -1.36
CA CYS A 20 -2.96 0.84 -1.44
C CYS A 20 -2.27 0.39 -0.14
N TYR A 21 -1.43 1.26 0.44
CA TYR A 21 -0.77 0.98 1.72
C TYR A 21 -1.79 0.85 2.85
N HIS A 22 -2.75 1.77 2.94
CA HIS A 22 -3.81 1.71 3.96
C HIS A 22 -4.63 0.42 3.85
N LEU A 23 -5.02 0.02 2.63
CA LEU A 23 -5.77 -1.21 2.39
C LEU A 23 -5.00 -2.45 2.85
N LEU A 24 -3.74 -2.59 2.42
CA LEU A 24 -2.90 -3.73 2.77
C LEU A 24 -2.53 -3.76 4.26
N ASN A 25 -2.30 -2.59 4.87
CA ASN A 25 -2.09 -2.51 6.30
C ASN A 25 -3.39 -2.84 7.07
N GLY A 26 -4.56 -2.44 6.55
CA GLY A 26 -5.86 -2.84 7.07
C GLY A 26 -6.04 -4.36 7.06
N LEU A 27 -5.66 -5.04 5.97
CA LEU A 27 -5.64 -6.51 5.94
C LEU A 27 -4.73 -7.10 7.01
N ARG A 28 -3.53 -6.53 7.20
CA ARG A 28 -2.62 -6.94 8.27
C ARG A 28 -3.27 -6.80 9.66
N HIS A 29 -4.00 -5.71 9.89
CA HIS A 29 -4.76 -5.53 11.13
C HIS A 29 -5.88 -6.57 11.30
N LEU A 30 -6.60 -6.92 10.23
CA LEU A 30 -7.60 -8.00 10.30
C LEU A 30 -6.97 -9.36 10.66
N PHE A 31 -5.76 -9.66 10.15
CA PHE A 31 -5.03 -10.85 10.56
C PHE A 31 -4.65 -10.82 12.05
N TRP A 32 -4.26 -9.65 12.56
CA TRP A 32 -4.03 -9.48 13.98
C TRP A 32 -5.32 -9.72 14.78
N ASP A 33 -6.44 -9.12 14.39
CA ASP A 33 -7.73 -9.32 15.06
C ASP A 33 -8.17 -10.80 15.10
N MET A 34 -7.73 -11.61 14.12
CA MET A 34 -7.97 -13.05 14.08
C MET A 34 -7.00 -13.90 14.93
N GLY A 35 -6.00 -13.31 15.59
CA GLY A 35 -5.01 -14.04 16.39
C GLY A 35 -3.67 -14.29 15.70
N TYR A 36 -3.47 -13.86 14.44
CA TYR A 36 -2.28 -14.20 13.66
C TYR A 36 -1.21 -13.11 13.68
N GLY A 37 0.07 -13.48 13.63
CA GLY A 37 1.16 -12.53 13.34
C GLY A 37 1.57 -11.59 14.48
N TYR A 38 1.24 -11.93 15.73
CA TYR A 38 1.59 -11.17 16.94
C TYR A 38 3.06 -11.30 17.37
N GLU A 39 3.79 -12.30 16.89
CA GLU A 39 5.23 -12.37 17.15
C GLU A 39 5.95 -11.19 16.49
N ILE A 40 6.87 -10.55 17.22
CA ILE A 40 7.61 -9.35 16.76
C ILE A 40 8.28 -9.58 15.41
N LYS A 41 8.87 -10.77 15.19
CA LYS A 41 9.51 -11.14 13.92
C LYS A 41 8.51 -11.11 12.76
N THR A 42 7.33 -11.71 12.97
CA THR A 42 6.25 -11.77 11.98
C THR A 42 5.58 -10.41 11.77
N ALA A 43 5.40 -9.63 12.83
CA ALA A 43 4.86 -8.27 12.77
C ALA A 43 5.78 -7.33 11.97
N ASN A 44 7.09 -7.42 12.16
CA ASN A 44 8.08 -6.65 11.40
C ASN A 44 8.14 -7.09 9.94
N PHE A 45 8.16 -8.41 9.70
CA PHE A 45 8.17 -8.94 8.33
C PHE A 45 6.92 -8.54 7.55
N SER A 46 5.73 -8.71 8.15
CA SER A 46 4.46 -8.29 7.54
C SER A 46 4.39 -6.78 7.31
N GLY A 47 5.01 -5.95 8.16
CA GLY A 47 5.13 -4.51 7.93
C GLY A 47 5.95 -4.18 6.68
N ILE A 48 7.13 -4.77 6.53
CA ILE A 48 7.97 -4.60 5.34
C ILE A 48 7.24 -5.12 4.09
N PHE A 49 6.55 -6.26 4.23
CA PHE A 49 5.75 -6.84 3.15
C PHE A 49 4.63 -5.91 2.69
N VAL A 50 3.88 -5.31 3.61
CA VAL A 50 2.83 -4.32 3.28
C VAL A 50 3.41 -3.11 2.56
N LEU A 51 4.56 -2.59 3.01
CA LEU A 51 5.23 -1.47 2.36
C LEU A 51 5.64 -1.80 0.92
N THR A 52 6.37 -2.90 0.71
CA THR A 52 6.87 -3.29 -0.62
C THR A 52 5.73 -3.68 -1.56
N SER A 53 4.75 -4.43 -1.10
CA SER A 53 3.57 -4.81 -1.90
C SER A 53 2.71 -3.61 -2.25
N SER A 54 2.53 -2.62 -1.36
CA SER A 54 1.79 -1.39 -1.68
C SER A 54 2.45 -0.58 -2.80
N PHE A 55 3.79 -0.52 -2.80
CA PHE A 55 4.54 0.17 -3.82
C PHE A 55 4.45 -0.55 -5.17
N LEU A 56 4.63 -1.88 -5.18
CA LEU A 56 4.47 -2.72 -6.38
C LEU A 56 3.05 -2.62 -6.96
N LEU A 57 2.02 -2.69 -6.10
CA LEU A 57 0.63 -2.56 -6.53
C LEU A 57 0.35 -1.19 -7.16
N THR A 58 0.91 -0.12 -6.59
CA THR A 58 0.80 1.22 -7.16
C THR A 58 1.44 1.29 -8.55
N ILE A 59 2.63 0.73 -8.73
CA ILE A 59 3.29 0.67 -10.05
C ILE A 59 2.43 -0.09 -11.05
N ILE A 60 1.92 -1.28 -10.67
CA ILE A 60 1.09 -2.11 -11.55
C ILE A 60 -0.16 -1.34 -11.99
N LEU A 61 -0.86 -0.70 -11.05
CA LEU A 61 -2.06 0.09 -11.35
C LEU A 61 -1.76 1.21 -12.35
N TRP A 62 -0.66 1.93 -12.18
CA TRP A 62 -0.28 3.03 -13.06
C TRP A 62 0.28 2.59 -14.42
N VAL A 63 0.84 1.38 -14.52
CA VAL A 63 1.28 0.81 -15.82
C VAL A 63 0.08 0.33 -16.65
N VAL A 64 -0.98 -0.16 -15.99
CA VAL A 64 -2.20 -0.63 -16.65
C VAL A 64 -3.14 0.51 -17.03
N SER A 65 -3.12 1.63 -16.29
CA SER A 65 -4.00 2.80 -16.48
C SER A 65 -3.51 3.77 -17.55
#